data_AF-A0A7S1GAZ6-F1
#
_entry.id   AF-A0A7S1GAZ6-F1
#
_cell.length_a   1.000
_cell.length_b   1.000
_cell.length_c   1.000
_cell.angle_alpha   90.00
_cell.angle_beta   90.00
_cell.angle_gamma   90.00
#
_symmetry.space_group_name_H-M   'P 1'
#
loop_
_entity.id
_entity.type
_entity.pdbx_description
1 polymer ?
#
loop_
_entity_poly.entity_id
_entity_poly.type
_entity_poly.pdbx_seq_one_letter_code
_entity_poly.pdbx_strand_id
1 'polypeptide(L)'
;RVYRVPPGTHALHFLHSLPMLSDAQCERAIADAERHAGRHGGWTTARHAAYPTTDLPVKDVPELAAWLLPLVRDELTTRVAGVYGLQGSAIGFRDLFIARYASKGQRKLMPHRDGSTISFNVLLN
;
A
#
# COMPACT_ATOMS: atom_id res chain seq x y z
N ARG A 1 -16.06 1.39 15.89
CA ARG A 1 -17.32 2.09 15.53
C ARG A 1 -17.97 1.27 14.43
N VAL A 2 -19.14 0.66 14.66
CA VAL A 2 -19.83 -0.15 13.64
C VAL A 2 -20.81 0.78 12.92
N TYR A 3 -20.58 1.04 11.63
CA TYR A 3 -21.50 1.81 10.80
C TYR A 3 -22.61 0.87 10.31
N ARG A 4 -23.89 1.25 10.51
CA ARG A 4 -25.01 0.48 9.94
C ARG A 4 -25.01 0.63 8.43
N VAL A 5 -25.12 -0.51 7.74
CA VAL A 5 -25.11 -0.65 6.29
C VAL A 5 -26.53 -0.52 5.74
N PRO A 6 -26.81 0.39 4.79
CA PRO A 6 -28.11 0.42 4.11
C PRO A 6 -28.42 -0.89 3.35
N PRO A 7 -29.68 -1.25 3.13
CA PRO A 7 -30.05 -2.36 2.26
C PRO A 7 -29.50 -2.16 0.83
N GLY A 8 -28.94 -3.22 0.22
CA GLY A 8 -28.35 -3.17 -1.13
C GLY A 8 -26.87 -2.74 -1.18
N THR A 9 -26.21 -2.56 -0.04
CA THR A 9 -24.80 -2.17 0.00
C THR A 9 -23.89 -3.40 -0.01
N HIS A 10 -22.99 -3.48 -0.98
CA HIS A 10 -22.01 -4.56 -1.08
C HIS A 10 -20.92 -4.41 0.01
N ALA A 11 -20.37 -5.52 0.51
CA ALA A 11 -19.32 -5.51 1.54
C ALA A 11 -18.11 -4.64 1.14
N LEU A 12 -17.80 -4.59 -0.16
CA LEU A 12 -16.72 -3.77 -0.72
C LEU A 12 -16.93 -2.25 -0.64
N HIS A 13 -18.10 -1.77 -0.22
CA HIS A 13 -18.34 -0.34 -0.02
C HIS A 13 -17.87 0.17 1.34
N PHE A 14 -17.42 -0.72 2.23
CA PHE A 14 -16.94 -0.35 3.56
C PHE A 14 -15.46 -0.04 3.56
N LEU A 15 -15.09 1.04 4.26
CA LEU A 15 -13.70 1.35 4.59
C LEU A 15 -13.34 0.65 5.90
N HIS A 16 -12.20 -0.05 5.90
CA HIS A 16 -11.66 -0.69 7.09
C HIS A 16 -10.31 -0.06 7.46
N SER A 17 -10.09 0.12 8.77
CA SER A 17 -8.82 0.58 9.34
C SER A 17 -8.35 -0.47 10.34
N LEU A 18 -7.18 -1.04 10.11
CA LEU A 18 -6.63 -2.15 10.89
C LEU A 18 -5.13 -1.91 11.14
N PRO A 19 -4.58 -2.37 12.28
CA PRO A 19 -3.13 -2.43 12.44
C PRO A 19 -2.53 -3.43 11.42
N MET A 20 -1.38 -3.07 10.85
CA MET A 20 -0.71 -3.87 9.82
C MET A 20 0.79 -4.06 10.12
N LEU A 21 1.51 -2.97 10.38
CA LEU A 21 2.93 -2.97 10.70
C LEU A 21 3.16 -2.39 12.11
N SER A 22 4.21 -2.87 12.78
CA SER A 22 4.74 -2.24 13.98
C SER A 22 5.60 -1.02 13.63
N ASP A 23 5.85 -0.14 14.60
CA ASP A 23 6.70 1.04 14.42
C ASP A 23 8.09 0.66 13.89
N ALA A 24 8.70 -0.41 14.44
CA ALA A 24 9.99 -0.92 13.98
C ALA A 24 9.96 -1.43 12.53
N GLN A 25 8.84 -2.01 12.08
CA GLN A 25 8.66 -2.43 10.69
C GLN A 25 8.47 -1.21 9.77
N CYS A 26 7.76 -0.18 10.22
CA CYS A 26 7.62 1.08 9.49
C CYS A 26 8.98 1.78 9.33
N GLU A 27 9.75 1.91 10.40
CA GLU A 27 11.10 2.49 10.38
C GLU A 27 12.02 1.70 9.44
N ARG A 28 12.00 0.36 9.51
CA ARG A 28 12.75 -0.50 8.60
C ARG A 28 12.36 -0.27 7.14
N ALA A 29 11.07 -0.18 6.85
CA ALA A 29 10.58 0.03 5.49
C ALA A 29 11.06 1.39 4.91
N ILE A 30 10.99 2.44 5.73
CA ILE A 30 11.50 3.77 5.36
C ILE A 30 13.02 3.71 5.12
N ALA A 31 13.77 3.10 6.03
CA ALA A 31 15.22 3.01 5.93
C ALA A 31 15.69 2.22 4.69
N ASP A 32 15.01 1.13 4.37
CA ASP A 32 15.29 0.31 3.19
C ASP A 32 15.01 1.08 1.89
N ALA A 33 13.89 1.82 1.82
CA ALA A 33 13.55 2.66 0.67
C ALA A 33 14.53 3.82 0.47
N GLU A 34 14.83 4.60 1.52
CA GLU A 34 15.74 5.74 1.42
C GLU A 34 17.16 5.29 1.06
N ARG A 35 17.63 4.16 1.62
CA ARG A 35 18.93 3.59 1.25
C ARG A 35 18.96 3.13 -0.21
N HIS A 36 17.88 2.51 -0.70
CA HIS A 36 17.79 2.13 -2.09
C HIS A 36 17.82 3.35 -3.01
N ALA A 37 16.99 4.36 -2.73
CA ALA A 37 16.99 5.63 -3.47
C ALA A 37 18.39 6.26 -3.50
N GLY A 38 19.07 6.33 -2.35
CA GLY A 38 20.43 6.90 -2.26
C GLY A 38 21.48 6.17 -3.11
N ARG A 39 21.30 4.86 -3.36
CA ARG A 39 22.21 4.04 -4.17
C ARG A 39 21.88 4.02 -5.66
N HIS A 40 20.65 4.34 -6.04
CA HIS A 40 20.14 4.15 -7.41
C HIS A 40 19.69 5.45 -8.08
N GLY A 41 20.24 6.60 -7.64
CA GLY A 41 19.98 7.90 -8.29
C GLY A 41 18.69 8.61 -7.84
N GLY A 42 18.06 8.14 -6.76
CA GLY A 42 16.92 8.79 -6.11
C GLY A 42 15.61 8.01 -6.21
N TRP A 43 14.52 8.70 -5.90
CA TRP A 43 13.15 8.19 -6.00
C TRP A 43 12.65 8.29 -7.44
N THR A 44 11.84 7.31 -7.89
CA THR A 44 11.18 7.42 -9.21
C THR A 44 10.01 8.39 -9.13
N THR A 45 9.68 9.08 -10.23
CA THR A 45 8.66 10.15 -10.22
C THR A 45 7.62 10.05 -11.34
N ALA A 46 7.74 9.06 -12.23
CA ALA A 46 6.92 8.97 -13.45
C ALA A 46 6.50 7.53 -13.78
N ARG A 47 6.31 6.68 -12.76
CA ARG A 47 5.98 5.26 -12.95
C ARG A 47 4.55 5.04 -13.45
N HIS A 48 3.59 5.87 -13.03
CA HIS A 48 2.20 5.83 -13.50
C HIS A 48 1.88 7.03 -14.37
N ALA A 49 1.30 6.80 -15.55
CA ALA A 49 1.09 7.85 -16.55
C ALA A 49 0.06 8.92 -16.13
N ALA A 50 -1.04 8.52 -15.50
CA ALA A 50 -2.15 9.43 -15.19
C ALA A 50 -2.00 10.15 -13.84
N TYR A 51 -1.48 9.43 -12.84
CA TYR A 51 -1.35 9.91 -11.46
C TYR A 51 0.02 9.53 -10.89
N PRO A 52 1.11 10.09 -11.42
CA PRO A 52 2.46 9.71 -10.99
C PRO A 52 2.70 10.06 -9.53
N THR A 53 3.31 9.13 -8.82
CA THR A 53 3.84 9.31 -7.47
C THR A 53 5.36 9.30 -7.45
N THR A 54 5.92 10.01 -6.47
CA THR A 54 7.31 9.86 -6.05
C THR A 54 7.38 8.59 -5.24
N ASP A 55 7.77 7.50 -5.87
CA ASP A 55 7.68 6.16 -5.27
C ASP A 55 8.81 5.22 -5.65
N LEU A 56 8.87 4.11 -4.92
CA LEU A 56 9.68 2.95 -5.22
C LEU A 56 8.80 1.69 -5.16
N PRO A 57 8.75 0.88 -6.23
CA PRO A 57 8.11 -0.43 -6.17
C PRO A 57 8.83 -1.35 -5.19
N VAL A 58 8.10 -1.97 -4.26
CA VAL A 58 8.69 -2.87 -3.26
C VAL A 58 9.44 -4.02 -3.90
N LYS A 59 8.94 -4.56 -5.02
CA LYS A 59 9.58 -5.64 -5.78
C LYS A 59 10.95 -5.26 -6.36
N ASP A 60 11.19 -3.97 -6.60
CA ASP A 60 12.42 -3.47 -7.23
C ASP A 60 13.45 -3.04 -6.17
N VAL A 61 13.07 -3.06 -4.88
CA VAL A 61 13.95 -2.83 -3.73
C VAL A 61 14.20 -4.18 -3.04
N PRO A 62 15.34 -4.86 -3.30
CA PRO A 62 15.57 -6.22 -2.81
C PRO A 62 15.40 -6.38 -1.30
N GLU A 63 15.88 -5.40 -0.52
CA GLU A 63 15.75 -5.43 0.94
C GLU A 63 14.29 -5.36 1.40
N LEU A 64 13.43 -4.58 0.73
CA LEU A 64 12.00 -4.56 1.03
C LEU A 64 11.30 -5.83 0.54
N ALA A 65 11.59 -6.24 -0.70
CA ALA A 65 10.99 -7.43 -1.31
C ALA A 65 11.20 -8.70 -0.46
N ALA A 66 12.35 -8.81 0.20
CA ALA A 66 12.71 -9.96 1.01
C ALA A 66 11.81 -10.20 2.23
N TRP A 67 11.19 -9.15 2.79
CA TRP A 67 10.39 -9.29 4.02
C TRP A 67 9.00 -8.66 3.93
N LEU A 68 8.86 -7.50 3.28
CA LEU A 68 7.61 -6.76 3.26
C LEU A 68 6.62 -7.38 2.27
N LEU A 69 7.11 -7.83 1.11
CA LEU A 69 6.25 -8.45 0.10
C LEU A 69 5.55 -9.74 0.60
N PRO A 70 6.26 -10.74 1.19
CA PRO A 70 5.58 -11.91 1.74
C PRO A 70 4.67 -11.56 2.91
N LEU A 71 5.12 -10.70 3.85
CA LEU A 71 4.30 -10.25 4.98
C LEU A 71 2.98 -9.63 4.51
N VAL A 72 3.06 -8.68 3.58
CA VAL A 72 1.86 -8.01 3.04
C VAL A 72 0.98 -9.02 2.33
N ARG A 73 1.53 -9.92 1.51
CA ARG A 73 0.71 -10.93 0.83
C ARG A 73 -0.06 -11.82 1.82
N ASP A 74 0.59 -12.30 2.86
CA ASP A 74 -0.02 -13.24 3.81
C ASP A 74 -1.03 -12.54 4.73
N GLU A 75 -0.63 -11.41 5.33
CA GLU A 75 -1.48 -10.63 6.23
C GLU A 75 -2.66 -10.01 5.49
N LEU A 76 -2.43 -9.45 4.30
CA LEU A 76 -3.48 -8.76 3.56
C LEU A 76 -4.50 -9.76 3.03
N THR A 77 -4.06 -10.90 2.49
CA THR A 77 -4.99 -11.96 2.05
C THR A 77 -5.87 -12.39 3.22
N THR A 78 -5.28 -12.64 4.39
CA THR A 78 -6.02 -13.08 5.58
C THR A 78 -7.00 -12.01 6.09
N ARG A 79 -6.53 -10.77 6.27
CA ARG A 79 -7.34 -9.68 6.83
C ARG A 79 -8.42 -9.22 5.86
N VAL A 80 -8.09 -9.01 4.59
CA VAL A 80 -9.04 -8.57 3.55
C VAL A 80 -10.11 -9.64 3.33
N ALA A 81 -9.73 -10.92 3.24
CA ALA A 81 -10.71 -11.99 3.14
C ALA A 81 -11.64 -12.03 4.36
N GLY A 82 -11.11 -11.81 5.56
CA GLY A 82 -11.89 -11.74 6.78
C GLY A 82 -12.90 -10.60 6.80
N VAL A 83 -12.47 -9.36 6.52
CA VAL A 83 -13.34 -8.18 6.67
C VAL A 83 -14.37 -8.03 5.56
N TYR A 84 -14.07 -8.51 4.35
CA TYR A 84 -14.99 -8.43 3.20
C TYR A 84 -15.73 -9.74 2.91
N GLY A 85 -15.50 -10.80 3.69
CA GLY A 85 -16.14 -12.09 3.46
C GLY A 85 -15.69 -12.77 2.16
N LEU A 86 -14.42 -12.64 1.80
CA LEU A 86 -13.84 -13.18 0.56
C LEU A 86 -13.09 -14.50 0.80
N GLN A 87 -13.46 -15.27 1.84
CA GLN A 87 -12.81 -16.54 2.14
C GLN A 87 -12.90 -17.49 0.92
N GLY A 88 -11.79 -18.15 0.59
CA GLY A 88 -11.70 -19.05 -0.56
C GLY A 88 -11.60 -18.36 -1.93
N SER A 89 -11.63 -17.02 -1.99
CA SER A 89 -11.39 -16.27 -3.23
C SER A 89 -9.89 -16.15 -3.51
N ALA A 90 -9.50 -16.23 -4.78
CA ALA A 90 -8.15 -15.90 -5.20
C ALA A 90 -7.95 -14.38 -5.17
N ILE A 91 -7.18 -13.89 -4.19
CA ILE A 91 -6.80 -12.47 -4.10
C ILE A 91 -5.48 -12.26 -4.84
N GLY A 92 -5.56 -11.64 -6.02
CA GLY A 92 -4.39 -11.26 -6.81
C GLY A 92 -3.77 -9.95 -6.33
N PHE A 93 -2.44 -9.89 -6.27
CA PHE A 93 -1.71 -8.72 -5.84
C PHE A 93 -1.08 -7.99 -7.03
N ARG A 94 -1.56 -6.78 -7.34
CA ARG A 94 -1.20 -6.05 -8.56
C ARG A 94 0.05 -5.18 -8.40
N ASP A 95 0.10 -4.33 -7.38
CA ASP A 95 1.17 -3.34 -7.20
C ASP A 95 1.39 -3.06 -5.72
N LEU A 96 2.64 -2.80 -5.35
CA LEU A 96 3.06 -2.39 -4.01
C LEU A 96 4.28 -1.51 -4.12
N PHE A 97 4.18 -0.35 -3.51
CA PHE A 97 5.20 0.66 -3.57
C PHE A 97 5.18 1.49 -2.30
N ILE A 98 6.32 2.10 -1.99
CA ILE A 98 6.43 3.10 -0.95
C ILE A 98 6.34 4.46 -1.64
N ALA A 99 5.33 5.26 -1.29
CA ALA A 99 5.20 6.63 -1.77
C ALA A 99 5.84 7.60 -0.76
N ARG A 100 6.51 8.63 -1.27
CA ARG A 100 7.15 9.68 -0.47
C ARG A 100 6.54 11.04 -0.78
N TYR A 101 6.10 11.72 0.27
CA TYR A 101 5.65 13.10 0.20
C TYR A 101 6.61 14.00 0.97
N ALA A 102 6.94 15.15 0.41
CA ALA A 102 7.86 16.10 1.02
C ALA A 102 7.46 17.54 0.69
N SER A 103 7.76 18.49 1.58
CA SER A 103 7.54 19.92 1.34
C SER A 103 8.30 20.44 0.10
N LYS A 104 9.52 19.92 -0.11
CA LYS A 104 10.33 20.07 -1.32
C LYS A 104 10.26 18.77 -2.12
N GLY A 105 9.28 18.66 -3.02
CA GLY A 105 8.97 17.46 -3.79
C GLY A 105 7.46 17.34 -4.05
N GLN A 106 6.96 16.12 -4.22
CA GLN A 106 5.52 15.88 -4.30
C GLN A 106 4.87 16.07 -2.93
N ARG A 107 3.87 16.94 -2.85
CA ARG A 107 3.18 17.31 -1.59
C ARG A 107 1.79 16.72 -1.46
N LYS A 108 1.20 16.31 -2.57
CA LYS A 108 -0.16 15.80 -2.67
C LYS A 108 -0.31 14.97 -3.93
N LEU A 109 -1.37 14.18 -3.95
CA LEU A 109 -1.90 13.53 -5.13
C LEU A 109 -3.34 14.02 -5.33
N MET A 110 -3.72 14.27 -6.58
CA MET A 110 -5.08 14.76 -6.88
C MET A 110 -6.12 13.64 -6.66
N PRO A 111 -7.40 13.97 -6.42
CA PRO A 111 -8.45 12.97 -6.30
C PRO A 111 -8.50 12.06 -7.55
N HIS A 112 -8.54 10.76 -7.33
CA HIS A 112 -8.57 9.75 -8.39
C HIS A 112 -9.20 8.45 -7.86
N ARG A 113 -9.35 7.47 -8.76
CA ARG A 113 -9.69 6.09 -8.42
C ARG A 113 -8.57 5.18 -8.85
N ASP A 114 -8.24 4.23 -8.01
CA ASP A 114 -7.29 3.19 -8.35
C ASP A 114 -7.88 2.21 -9.36
N GLY A 115 -7.01 1.58 -10.14
CA GLY A 115 -7.38 0.53 -11.09
C GLY A 115 -7.50 -0.86 -10.45
N SER A 116 -7.74 -0.94 -9.15
CA SER A 116 -7.88 -2.18 -8.37
C SER A 116 -9.28 -2.27 -7.77
N THR A 117 -9.78 -3.48 -7.54
CA THR A 117 -11.05 -3.72 -6.84
C THR A 117 -10.98 -3.27 -5.38
N ILE A 118 -9.84 -3.52 -4.73
CA ILE A 118 -9.53 -3.10 -3.36
C ILE A 118 -8.13 -2.47 -3.38
N SER A 119 -8.01 -1.33 -2.72
CA SER A 119 -6.73 -0.69 -2.41
C SER A 119 -6.56 -0.60 -0.91
N PHE A 120 -5.31 -0.53 -0.47
CA PHE A 120 -4.97 -0.31 0.93
C PHE A 120 -3.82 0.70 1.01
N ASN A 121 -3.77 1.42 2.12
CA ASN A 121 -2.66 2.31 2.45
C ASN A 121 -2.18 1.96 3.86
N VAL A 122 -0.86 1.93 4.05
CA VAL A 122 -0.22 1.78 5.36
C VAL A 122 0.54 3.06 5.64
N LEU A 123 0.19 3.74 6.74
CA LEU A 123 0.93 4.90 7.21
C LEU A 123 2.25 4.44 7.81
N LEU A 124 3.37 5.05 7.39
CA LEU A 124 4.71 4.69 7.87
C LEU A 124 5.30 5.70 8.87
N ASN A 125 4.82 6.95 8.87
CA ASN A 125 5.22 8.02 9.80
C ASN A 125 4.19 9.16 9.86
#